data_AF-N1VMI8-F1
#
_entry.id   AF-N1VMI8-F1
#
_cell.length_a   1.000
_cell.length_b   1.000
_cell.length_c   1.000
_cell.angle_alpha   90.00
_cell.angle_beta   90.00
_cell.angle_gamma   90.00
#
_symmetry.space_group_name_H-M   'P 1'
#
loop_
_entity.id
_entity.type
_entity.pdbx_description
1 polymer ?
#
loop_
_entity_poly.entity_id
_entity_poly.type
_entity_poly.pdbx_seq_one_letter_code
_entity_poly.pdbx_strand_id
1 'polypeptide(L)'
;MILTLGFGAIKLLGQTNKDQKTYLQKISVKPPHKKPVIVVIGENKYTELTDFIVPYGVLKRANIAEVYAVAPNKGKMEMFPSLSIEITTSIEDFDTLHPEGADLVIVPAIHNMENKTIIQWIQKQNKLSASIAGICDGVWTLAHAGLLKDKKATGHWYSIPELTKSFPDTDWIKNKRYLQDKNIITTSGVTASIPFSLALVESIGGEKKAMEIGNELGVSHWDSTHDSEKFHLGWKQYLTAAKNLIAFWSYETIGIFIYDGIDEISLALVADAYSRTYKSKAVTISSSQVTVITKSGIQFVSDSQENLSNQVQNLKEIPKNTKASQELIDTLSEIERRYGMLTKQFVAMQLEFSIQQ
;
A
#
# COMPACT_ATOMS: atom_id res chain seq x y z
N MET A 1 21.33 -33.48 22.28
CA MET A 1 19.87 -33.50 22.20
C MET A 1 19.43 -32.12 21.76
N ILE A 2 19.19 -31.97 20.46
CA ILE A 2 18.91 -30.70 19.77
C ILE A 2 17.41 -30.44 19.92
N LEU A 3 17.04 -29.35 20.60
CA LEU A 3 15.66 -28.88 20.67
C LEU A 3 15.43 -27.86 19.55
N THR A 4 14.85 -28.33 18.45
CA THR A 4 14.27 -27.50 17.40
C THR A 4 13.00 -26.84 17.93
N LEU A 5 13.06 -25.55 18.25
CA LEU A 5 11.89 -24.70 18.44
C LEU A 5 11.30 -24.37 17.07
N GLY A 6 10.18 -25.00 16.73
CA GLY A 6 9.43 -24.69 15.51
C GLY A 6 8.78 -23.31 15.62
N PHE A 7 9.11 -22.42 14.68
CA PHE A 7 8.38 -21.17 14.48
C PHE A 7 6.98 -21.48 13.93
N GLY A 8 5.95 -21.22 14.74
CA GLY A 8 4.55 -21.31 14.32
C GLY A 8 4.19 -20.18 13.34
N ALA A 9 3.43 -20.50 12.30
CA ALA A 9 2.87 -19.50 11.38
C ALA A 9 1.93 -18.55 12.14
N ILE A 10 2.19 -17.24 12.07
CA ILE A 10 1.43 -16.21 12.81
C ILE A 10 0.10 -15.93 12.09
N LYS A 11 -1.00 -15.99 12.84
CA LYS A 11 -2.33 -15.53 12.42
C LYS A 11 -2.36 -14.00 12.38
N LEU A 12 -2.05 -13.41 11.24
CA LEU A 12 -2.26 -11.96 11.00
C LEU A 12 -3.75 -11.56 10.97
N LEU A 13 -4.66 -12.52 10.87
CA LEU A 13 -6.03 -12.29 10.44
C LEU A 13 -6.99 -13.22 11.20
N GLY A 14 -8.16 -12.70 11.57
CA GLY A 14 -9.23 -13.47 12.19
C GLY A 14 -9.61 -14.68 11.32
N GLN A 15 -9.83 -15.83 11.95
CA GLN A 15 -10.29 -17.03 11.24
C GLN A 15 -11.79 -16.94 10.99
N THR A 16 -12.20 -17.11 9.73
CA THR A 16 -13.54 -17.57 9.38
C THR A 16 -13.45 -18.87 8.57
N ASN A 17 -14.46 -19.73 8.73
CA ASN A 17 -14.60 -20.97 7.96
C ASN A 17 -14.47 -20.69 6.45
N LYS A 18 -13.88 -21.65 5.73
CA LYS A 18 -13.63 -21.61 4.26
C LYS A 18 -14.87 -21.21 3.45
N ASP A 19 -16.07 -21.42 4.00
CA ASP A 19 -17.37 -21.20 3.35
C ASP A 19 -17.84 -19.72 3.30
N GLN A 20 -17.08 -18.75 3.83
CA GLN A 20 -17.45 -17.32 3.83
C GLN A 20 -16.48 -16.39 3.08
N LYS A 21 -15.45 -16.92 2.42
CA LYS A 21 -14.47 -16.10 1.68
C LYS A 21 -15.13 -15.40 0.49
N THR A 22 -15.20 -14.06 0.50
CA THR A 22 -15.66 -13.29 -0.66
C THR A 22 -14.53 -13.17 -1.68
N TYR A 23 -14.70 -13.80 -2.83
CA TYR A 23 -13.74 -13.73 -3.95
C TYR A 23 -13.99 -12.48 -4.79
N LEU A 24 -12.90 -11.88 -5.29
CA LEU A 24 -12.99 -10.88 -6.35
C LEU A 24 -13.41 -11.57 -7.65
N GLN A 25 -14.35 -10.95 -8.35
CA GLN A 25 -14.76 -11.39 -9.68
C GLN A 25 -13.57 -11.31 -10.64
N LYS A 26 -13.55 -12.22 -11.62
CA LYS A 26 -12.48 -12.26 -12.62
C LYS A 26 -12.43 -10.95 -13.40
N ILE A 27 -11.26 -10.36 -13.50
CA ILE A 27 -11.02 -9.17 -14.32
C ILE A 27 -11.20 -9.55 -15.80
N SER A 28 -12.07 -8.82 -16.51
CA SER A 28 -12.25 -8.96 -17.95
C SER A 28 -11.00 -8.46 -18.68
N VAL A 29 -10.42 -9.32 -19.50
CA VAL A 29 -9.24 -8.99 -20.33
C VAL A 29 -9.72 -8.55 -21.70
N LYS A 30 -9.33 -7.36 -22.14
CA LYS A 30 -9.70 -6.87 -23.48
C LYS A 30 -9.06 -7.74 -24.58
N PRO A 31 -9.73 -7.91 -25.74
CA PRO A 31 -9.24 -8.75 -26.83
C PRO A 31 -7.79 -8.53 -27.31
N PRO A 32 -7.28 -7.29 -27.45
CA PRO A 32 -5.89 -7.07 -27.85
C PRO A 32 -4.85 -7.50 -26.79
N HIS A 33 -5.24 -7.57 -25.53
CA HIS A 33 -4.34 -7.93 -24.44
C HIS A 33 -4.14 -9.45 -24.35
N LYS A 34 -2.89 -9.90 -24.37
CA LYS A 34 -2.55 -11.33 -24.18
C LYS A 34 -2.65 -11.78 -22.72
N LYS A 35 -2.54 -10.83 -21.79
CA LYS A 35 -2.68 -10.99 -20.34
C LYS A 35 -3.26 -9.68 -19.77
N PRO A 36 -3.89 -9.68 -18.58
CA PRO A 36 -4.45 -8.46 -18.02
C PRO A 36 -3.44 -7.31 -18.01
N VAL A 37 -3.85 -6.13 -18.47
CA VAL A 37 -3.08 -4.88 -18.35
C VAL A 37 -3.56 -4.14 -17.11
N ILE A 38 -2.69 -3.97 -16.13
CA ILE A 38 -2.97 -3.35 -14.84
C ILE A 38 -2.12 -2.10 -14.68
N VAL A 39 -2.76 -1.01 -14.27
CA VAL A 39 -2.08 0.25 -13.95
C VAL A 39 -2.22 0.53 -12.46
N VAL A 40 -1.12 0.85 -11.79
CA VAL A 40 -1.13 1.55 -10.49
C VAL A 40 -0.81 3.01 -10.78
N ILE A 41 -1.78 3.90 -10.59
CA ILE A 41 -1.65 5.34 -10.93
C ILE A 41 -1.56 6.19 -9.67
N GLY A 42 -0.48 6.96 -9.53
CA GLY A 42 -0.28 7.91 -8.44
C GLY A 42 -0.20 9.35 -8.94
N GLU A 43 -0.34 10.31 -8.03
CA GLU A 43 0.09 11.69 -8.27
C GLU A 43 1.62 11.80 -8.09
N ASN A 44 2.28 12.68 -8.87
CA ASN A 44 3.73 12.90 -8.77
C ASN A 44 4.19 13.35 -7.37
N LYS A 45 3.29 13.81 -6.49
CA LYS A 45 3.61 14.20 -5.11
C LYS A 45 2.56 13.66 -4.15
N TYR A 46 2.99 13.21 -2.99
CA TYR A 46 2.15 12.77 -1.88
C TYR A 46 1.16 11.66 -2.23
N THR A 47 1.63 10.71 -3.05
CA THR A 47 0.98 9.40 -3.20
C THR A 47 1.39 8.50 -2.04
N GLU A 48 0.42 7.83 -1.42
CA GLU A 48 0.65 6.91 -0.30
C GLU A 48 1.53 5.73 -0.70
N LEU A 49 2.65 5.56 0.01
CA LEU A 49 3.78 4.72 -0.35
C LEU A 49 3.37 3.25 -0.44
N THR A 50 2.74 2.73 0.61
CA THR A 50 2.32 1.32 0.67
C THR A 50 1.20 1.02 -0.32
N ASP A 51 0.25 1.94 -0.47
CA ASP A 51 -0.90 1.75 -1.37
C ASP A 51 -0.47 1.64 -2.83
N PHE A 52 0.65 2.26 -3.20
CA PHE A 52 1.22 2.16 -4.54
C PHE A 52 2.20 0.98 -4.66
N ILE A 53 3.17 0.87 -3.76
CA ILE A 53 4.28 -0.09 -3.89
C ILE A 53 3.84 -1.52 -3.66
N VAL A 54 2.95 -1.78 -2.70
CA VAL A 54 2.49 -3.13 -2.38
C VAL A 54 1.78 -3.79 -3.57
N PRO A 55 0.70 -3.23 -4.14
CA PRO A 55 0.04 -3.86 -5.28
C PRO A 55 0.94 -3.96 -6.50
N TYR A 56 1.77 -2.93 -6.77
CA TYR A 56 2.73 -3.00 -7.87
C TYR A 56 3.69 -4.19 -7.70
N GLY A 57 4.36 -4.30 -6.54
CA GLY A 57 5.32 -5.35 -6.26
C GLY A 57 4.71 -6.74 -6.29
N VAL A 58 3.56 -6.93 -5.64
CA VAL A 58 2.85 -8.22 -5.59
C VAL A 58 2.46 -8.69 -7.00
N LEU A 59 1.86 -7.81 -7.81
CA LEU A 59 1.40 -8.17 -9.15
C LEU A 59 2.57 -8.42 -10.12
N LYS A 60 3.66 -7.65 -10.01
CA LYS A 60 4.88 -7.86 -10.80
C LYS A 60 5.54 -9.21 -10.49
N ARG A 61 5.68 -9.56 -9.21
CA ARG A 61 6.26 -10.86 -8.77
C ARG A 61 5.41 -12.05 -9.18
N ALA A 62 4.09 -11.89 -9.12
CA ALA A 62 3.17 -12.94 -9.52
C ALA A 62 3.27 -13.29 -11.02
N ASN A 63 3.71 -12.33 -11.86
CA ASN A 63 3.91 -12.47 -13.31
C ASN A 63 2.67 -13.04 -14.04
N ILE A 64 1.50 -12.54 -13.66
CA ILE A 64 0.18 -12.93 -14.20
C ILE A 64 -0.46 -11.82 -15.06
N ALA A 65 0.16 -10.64 -15.10
CA ALA A 65 -0.35 -9.42 -15.74
C ALA A 65 0.80 -8.58 -16.32
N GLU A 66 0.48 -7.63 -17.19
CA GLU A 66 1.35 -6.48 -17.49
C GLU A 66 1.02 -5.39 -16.49
N VAL A 67 2.01 -4.96 -15.71
CA VAL A 67 1.78 -4.02 -14.60
C VAL A 67 2.62 -2.77 -14.84
N TYR A 68 1.94 -1.63 -14.85
CA TYR A 68 2.53 -0.31 -15.08
C TYR A 68 2.41 0.55 -13.83
N ALA A 69 3.51 1.21 -13.47
CA ALA A 69 3.53 2.32 -12.53
C ALA A 69 3.38 3.62 -13.34
N VAL A 70 2.28 4.34 -13.15
CA VAL A 70 1.91 5.50 -13.96
C VAL A 70 1.69 6.73 -13.08
N ALA A 71 2.02 7.90 -13.61
CA ALA A 71 1.69 9.20 -13.02
C ALA A 71 1.30 10.21 -14.12
N PRO A 72 0.74 11.39 -13.78
CA PRO A 72 0.51 12.44 -14.76
C PRO A 72 1.75 12.77 -15.60
N ASN A 73 2.93 12.84 -14.98
CA ASN A 73 4.20 13.14 -15.66
C ASN A 73 5.27 12.10 -15.31
N LYS A 74 6.26 11.91 -16.21
CA LYS A 74 7.51 11.19 -15.89
C LYS A 74 8.34 11.96 -14.87
N GLY A 75 9.31 11.29 -14.26
CA GLY A 75 10.26 11.86 -13.32
C GLY A 75 10.05 11.36 -11.89
N LYS A 76 10.74 12.01 -10.96
CA LYS A 76 10.64 11.74 -9.53
C LYS A 76 9.19 11.88 -9.03
N MET A 77 8.65 10.83 -8.44
CA MET A 77 7.44 10.85 -7.63
C MET A 77 7.84 10.90 -6.15
N GLU A 78 7.49 12.00 -5.48
CA GLU A 78 7.66 12.16 -4.03
C GLU A 78 6.49 11.47 -3.32
N MET A 79 6.77 10.44 -2.53
CA MET A 79 5.74 9.63 -1.89
C MET A 79 5.45 10.11 -0.46
N PHE A 80 4.32 9.67 0.09
CA PHE A 80 3.93 9.92 1.48
C PHE A 80 3.89 8.59 2.24
N PRO A 81 4.28 8.52 3.52
CA PRO A 81 4.87 9.61 4.31
C PRO A 81 6.35 9.87 4.01
N SER A 82 7.02 9.01 3.22
CA SER A 82 8.41 9.20 2.84
C SER A 82 8.79 8.47 1.56
N LEU A 83 10.05 8.63 1.16
CA LEU A 83 10.72 8.05 0.01
C LEU A 83 10.28 8.65 -1.32
N SER A 84 10.99 8.26 -2.37
CA SER A 84 10.68 8.67 -3.73
C SER A 84 11.02 7.55 -4.70
N ILE A 85 10.26 7.49 -5.79
CA ILE A 85 10.50 6.59 -6.90
C ILE A 85 10.66 7.39 -8.20
N GLU A 86 11.28 6.77 -9.20
CA GLU A 86 11.35 7.32 -10.56
C GLU A 86 10.21 6.72 -11.40
N ILE A 87 9.35 7.58 -11.95
CA ILE A 87 8.29 7.19 -12.87
C ILE A 87 8.78 7.35 -14.30
N THR A 88 8.80 6.26 -15.04
CA THR A 88 9.23 6.22 -16.45
C THR A 88 8.08 6.26 -17.44
N THR A 89 6.84 6.06 -16.97
CA THR A 89 5.62 6.00 -17.79
C THR A 89 4.62 7.04 -17.31
N SER A 90 4.32 8.03 -18.15
CA SER A 90 3.24 8.99 -17.89
C SER A 90 1.89 8.44 -18.39
N ILE A 91 0.80 9.14 -18.04
CA ILE A 91 -0.53 8.89 -18.60
C ILE A 91 -0.50 8.89 -20.14
N GLU A 92 0.20 9.85 -20.75
CA GLU A 92 0.26 9.99 -22.22
C GLU A 92 1.00 8.81 -22.87
N ASP A 93 2.11 8.36 -22.26
CA ASP A 93 2.82 7.18 -22.78
C ASP A 93 1.96 5.92 -22.67
N PHE A 94 1.25 5.75 -21.53
CA PHE A 94 0.38 4.60 -21.34
C PHE A 94 -0.76 4.60 -22.36
N ASP A 95 -1.44 5.73 -22.54
CA ASP A 95 -2.55 5.85 -23.49
C ASP A 95 -2.09 5.67 -24.96
N THR A 96 -0.84 6.03 -25.26
CA THR A 96 -0.22 5.78 -26.58
C THR A 96 0.05 4.29 -26.80
N LEU A 97 0.52 3.59 -25.76
CA LEU A 97 0.84 2.17 -25.81
C LEU A 97 -0.41 1.27 -25.79
N HIS A 98 -1.43 1.69 -25.03
CA HIS A 98 -2.68 0.96 -24.80
C HIS A 98 -3.89 1.86 -25.08
N PRO A 99 -4.15 2.23 -26.36
CA PRO A 99 -5.30 3.08 -26.72
C PRO A 99 -6.66 2.51 -26.32
N GLU A 100 -6.75 1.19 -26.12
CA GLU A 100 -7.91 0.46 -25.60
C GLU A 100 -8.10 0.58 -24.08
N GLY A 101 -7.12 1.13 -23.36
CA GLY A 101 -7.12 1.32 -21.91
C GLY A 101 -6.81 0.05 -21.09
N ALA A 102 -6.54 0.24 -19.80
CA ALA A 102 -6.19 -0.83 -18.85
C ALA A 102 -7.39 -1.75 -18.52
N ASP A 103 -7.15 -3.00 -18.18
CA ASP A 103 -8.20 -3.91 -17.69
C ASP A 103 -8.54 -3.65 -16.21
N LEU A 104 -7.54 -3.22 -15.44
CA LEU A 104 -7.68 -2.77 -14.06
C LEU A 104 -6.82 -1.53 -13.82
N VAL A 105 -7.41 -0.52 -13.18
CA VAL A 105 -6.71 0.65 -12.66
C VAL A 105 -6.78 0.63 -11.14
N ILE A 106 -5.64 0.75 -10.48
CA ILE A 106 -5.50 0.82 -9.02
C ILE A 106 -5.10 2.26 -8.67
N VAL A 107 -5.92 2.90 -7.84
CA VAL A 107 -5.79 4.27 -7.37
C VAL A 107 -5.46 4.23 -5.87
N PRO A 108 -4.21 4.51 -5.47
CA PRO A 108 -3.82 4.66 -4.08
C PRO A 108 -4.40 5.93 -3.47
N ALA A 109 -4.25 6.12 -2.16
CA ALA A 109 -4.46 7.42 -1.56
C ALA A 109 -3.48 8.47 -2.14
N ILE A 110 -4.03 9.63 -2.49
CA ILE A 110 -3.28 10.82 -2.94
C ILE A 110 -3.78 12.01 -2.13
N HIS A 111 -2.89 12.93 -1.77
CA HIS A 111 -3.32 14.11 -1.00
C HIS A 111 -4.25 15.03 -1.80
N ASN A 112 -3.99 15.19 -3.11
CA ASN A 112 -4.90 15.93 -3.99
C ASN A 112 -5.99 15.01 -4.55
N MET A 113 -6.92 14.59 -3.69
CA MET A 113 -8.03 13.71 -4.06
C MET A 113 -8.95 14.28 -5.16
N GLU A 114 -8.88 15.58 -5.44
CA GLU A 114 -9.58 16.28 -6.52
C GLU A 114 -8.70 16.52 -7.77
N ASN A 115 -7.55 15.83 -7.89
CA ASN A 115 -6.68 15.99 -9.06
C ASN A 115 -7.46 15.71 -10.36
N LYS A 116 -7.74 16.79 -11.11
CA LYS A 116 -8.56 16.74 -12.33
C LYS A 116 -7.98 15.83 -13.40
N THR A 117 -6.66 15.80 -13.56
CA THR A 117 -5.98 14.95 -14.55
C THR A 117 -6.21 13.47 -14.25
N ILE A 118 -6.02 13.07 -13.00
CA ILE A 118 -6.25 11.68 -12.57
C ILE A 118 -7.74 11.34 -12.65
N ILE A 119 -8.63 12.20 -12.14
CA ILE A 119 -10.09 12.01 -12.20
C ILE A 119 -10.56 11.80 -13.64
N GLN A 120 -10.17 12.67 -14.56
CA GLN A 120 -10.56 12.57 -15.97
C GLN A 120 -10.00 11.29 -16.60
N TRP A 121 -8.77 10.91 -16.27
CA TRP A 121 -8.16 9.71 -16.80
C TRP A 121 -8.85 8.43 -16.27
N ILE A 122 -9.13 8.32 -14.97
CA ILE A 122 -9.84 7.13 -14.44
C ILE A 122 -11.29 7.06 -14.95
N GLN A 123 -11.95 8.19 -15.19
CA GLN A 123 -13.25 8.23 -15.88
C GLN A 123 -13.15 7.72 -17.32
N LYS A 124 -12.09 8.08 -18.05
CA LYS A 124 -11.80 7.56 -19.39
C LYS A 124 -11.57 6.05 -19.36
N GLN A 125 -10.72 5.56 -18.46
CA GLN A 125 -10.46 4.12 -18.32
C GLN A 125 -11.74 3.34 -17.97
N ASN A 126 -12.56 3.87 -17.07
CA ASN A 126 -13.87 3.27 -16.74
C ASN A 126 -14.82 3.23 -17.95
N LYS A 127 -14.85 4.28 -18.79
CA LYS A 127 -15.61 4.28 -20.06
C LYS A 127 -15.08 3.26 -21.06
N LEU A 128 -13.79 2.96 -21.02
CA LEU A 128 -13.14 1.87 -21.76
C LEU A 128 -13.32 0.49 -21.08
N SER A 129 -14.27 0.38 -20.14
CA SER A 129 -14.63 -0.85 -19.43
C SER A 129 -13.54 -1.41 -18.52
N ALA A 130 -12.58 -0.59 -18.08
CA ALA A 130 -11.65 -0.96 -17.02
C ALA A 130 -12.40 -1.19 -15.69
N SER A 131 -11.93 -2.16 -14.91
CA SER A 131 -12.23 -2.15 -13.47
C SER A 131 -11.42 -1.06 -12.78
N ILE A 132 -11.99 -0.36 -11.80
CA ILE A 132 -11.31 0.69 -11.05
C ILE A 132 -11.29 0.33 -9.57
N ALA A 133 -10.09 0.25 -8.99
CA ALA A 133 -9.87 -0.05 -7.60
C ALA A 133 -9.36 1.19 -6.85
N GLY A 134 -9.99 1.56 -5.74
CA GLY A 134 -9.47 2.57 -4.80
C GLY A 134 -8.92 1.90 -3.54
N ILE A 135 -7.65 2.17 -3.19
CA ILE A 135 -7.03 1.67 -1.96
C ILE A 135 -7.02 2.76 -0.89
N CYS A 136 -7.37 2.42 0.36
CA CYS A 136 -7.37 3.36 1.49
C CYS A 136 -8.22 4.61 1.16
N ASP A 137 -7.62 5.81 1.24
CA ASP A 137 -8.23 7.08 0.89
C ASP A 137 -8.27 7.36 -0.63
N GLY A 138 -7.76 6.46 -1.47
CA GLY A 138 -7.97 6.51 -2.93
C GLY A 138 -9.45 6.47 -3.33
N VAL A 139 -10.33 6.01 -2.42
CA VAL A 139 -11.79 6.05 -2.59
C VAL A 139 -12.35 7.47 -2.66
N TRP A 140 -11.67 8.47 -2.08
CA TRP A 140 -12.03 9.87 -2.26
C TRP A 140 -11.93 10.27 -3.74
N THR A 141 -10.83 9.93 -4.39
CA THR A 141 -10.62 10.22 -5.82
C THR A 141 -11.69 9.54 -6.69
N LEU A 142 -12.04 8.28 -6.38
CA LEU A 142 -13.13 7.58 -7.05
C LEU A 142 -14.50 8.25 -6.82
N ALA A 143 -14.76 8.73 -5.60
CA ALA A 143 -15.99 9.44 -5.25
C ALA A 143 -16.12 10.78 -5.99
N HIS A 144 -15.05 11.59 -6.01
CA HIS A 144 -14.99 12.83 -6.78
C HIS A 144 -15.09 12.60 -8.30
N ALA A 145 -14.63 11.46 -8.79
CA ALA A 145 -14.85 11.04 -10.17
C ALA A 145 -16.30 10.60 -10.47
N GLY A 146 -17.17 10.55 -9.46
CA GLY A 146 -18.56 10.10 -9.58
C GLY A 146 -18.70 8.59 -9.76
N LEU A 147 -17.62 7.82 -9.53
CA LEU A 147 -17.59 6.38 -9.80
C LEU A 147 -18.26 5.56 -8.69
N LEU A 148 -18.46 6.13 -7.49
CA LEU A 148 -19.07 5.43 -6.34
C LEU A 148 -20.57 5.67 -6.18
N LYS A 149 -21.15 6.58 -6.97
CA LYS A 149 -22.58 6.89 -6.90
C LYS A 149 -23.44 5.64 -7.13
N ASP A 150 -24.39 5.39 -6.23
CA ASP A 150 -25.31 4.24 -6.24
C ASP A 150 -24.60 2.88 -6.18
N LYS A 151 -23.40 2.83 -5.58
CA LYS A 151 -22.61 1.61 -5.39
C LYS A 151 -22.30 1.37 -3.92
N LYS A 152 -21.97 0.12 -3.61
CA LYS A 152 -21.37 -0.25 -2.34
C LYS A 152 -19.87 0.00 -2.37
N ALA A 153 -19.35 0.64 -1.33
CA ALA A 153 -17.93 0.91 -1.17
C ALA A 153 -17.49 0.72 0.29
N THR A 154 -16.22 0.39 0.50
CA THR A 154 -15.54 0.49 1.80
C THR A 154 -14.42 1.54 1.69
N GLY A 155 -13.77 1.88 2.79
CA GLY A 155 -12.72 2.89 2.86
C GLY A 155 -11.97 2.82 4.18
N HIS A 156 -10.95 3.64 4.36
CA HIS A 156 -10.20 3.72 5.62
C HIS A 156 -11.16 4.09 6.77
N TRP A 157 -11.03 3.41 7.93
CA TRP A 157 -11.98 3.54 9.05
C TRP A 157 -12.16 4.98 9.52
N TYR A 158 -11.08 5.76 9.50
CA TYR A 158 -11.07 7.18 9.89
C TYR A 158 -11.88 8.06 8.93
N SER A 159 -11.91 7.71 7.66
CA SER A 159 -12.49 8.53 6.58
C SER A 159 -13.96 8.22 6.34
N ILE A 160 -14.44 7.02 6.69
CA ILE A 160 -15.83 6.59 6.48
C ILE A 160 -16.87 7.61 6.98
N PRO A 161 -16.75 8.23 8.17
CA PRO A 161 -17.73 9.22 8.62
C PRO A 161 -17.87 10.43 7.67
N GLU A 162 -16.75 11.01 7.23
CA GLU A 162 -16.78 12.18 6.34
C GLU A 162 -17.10 11.78 4.89
N LEU A 163 -16.69 10.60 4.43
CA LEU A 163 -17.10 10.02 3.15
C LEU A 163 -18.62 9.84 3.09
N THR A 164 -19.24 9.33 4.15
CA THR A 164 -20.70 9.14 4.24
C THR A 164 -21.44 10.48 4.16
N LYS A 165 -20.88 11.53 4.77
CA LYS A 165 -21.45 12.88 4.74
C LYS A 165 -21.27 13.55 3.38
N SER A 166 -20.11 13.39 2.75
CA SER A 166 -19.76 14.05 1.49
C SER A 166 -20.37 13.36 0.27
N PHE A 167 -20.56 12.05 0.33
CA PHE A 167 -21.08 11.22 -0.76
C PHE A 167 -22.23 10.32 -0.27
N PRO A 168 -23.39 10.90 0.09
CA PRO A 168 -24.51 10.16 0.69
C PRO A 168 -25.18 9.15 -0.26
N ASP A 169 -24.98 9.31 -1.58
CA ASP A 169 -25.47 8.37 -2.60
C ASP A 169 -24.58 7.09 -2.71
N THR A 170 -23.52 6.97 -1.91
CA THR A 170 -22.69 5.77 -1.83
C THR A 170 -23.08 4.94 -0.61
N ASP A 171 -23.29 3.63 -0.80
CA ASP A 171 -23.56 2.69 0.30
C ASP A 171 -22.25 2.27 0.96
N TRP A 172 -21.84 3.00 2.00
CA TRP A 172 -20.56 2.77 2.71
C TRP A 172 -20.65 1.58 3.67
N ILE A 173 -20.04 0.47 3.26
CA ILE A 173 -19.98 -0.80 4.02
C ILE A 173 -18.72 -0.81 4.90
N LYS A 174 -18.92 -0.86 6.21
CA LYS A 174 -17.85 -1.02 7.21
C LYS A 174 -17.38 -2.48 7.31
N ASN A 175 -16.29 -2.71 8.04
CA ASN A 175 -15.81 -4.05 8.38
C ASN A 175 -15.47 -4.92 7.14
N LYS A 176 -15.00 -4.28 6.06
CA LYS A 176 -14.50 -4.92 4.84
C LYS A 176 -13.09 -4.44 4.51
N ARG A 177 -12.14 -5.38 4.37
CA ARG A 177 -10.78 -5.09 3.87
C ARG A 177 -10.82 -4.71 2.40
N TYR A 178 -11.64 -5.40 1.63
CA TYR A 178 -11.93 -5.06 0.26
C TYR A 178 -13.36 -5.47 -0.08
N LEU A 179 -13.96 -4.73 -1.01
CA LEU A 179 -15.30 -4.93 -1.50
C LEU A 179 -15.32 -4.66 -3.00
N GLN A 180 -16.06 -5.49 -3.74
CA GLN A 180 -16.31 -5.27 -5.16
C GLN A 180 -17.81 -5.10 -5.41
N ASP A 181 -18.17 -4.01 -6.09
CA ASP A 181 -19.48 -3.77 -6.65
C ASP A 181 -19.35 -3.48 -8.16
N LYS A 182 -19.76 -4.46 -8.97
CA LYS A 182 -19.56 -4.49 -10.42
C LYS A 182 -18.07 -4.33 -10.76
N ASN A 183 -17.72 -3.33 -11.55
CA ASN A 183 -16.34 -3.05 -11.98
C ASN A 183 -15.59 -2.13 -11.00
N ILE A 184 -16.19 -1.75 -9.86
CA ILE A 184 -15.53 -0.93 -8.85
C ILE A 184 -15.10 -1.80 -7.69
N ILE A 185 -13.84 -1.62 -7.27
CA ILE A 185 -13.27 -2.28 -6.10
C ILE A 185 -12.81 -1.19 -5.13
N THR A 186 -13.04 -1.38 -3.84
CA THR A 186 -12.59 -0.45 -2.79
C THR A 186 -11.98 -1.22 -1.64
N THR A 187 -11.00 -0.65 -0.94
CA THR A 187 -10.34 -1.29 0.21
C THR A 187 -10.36 -0.41 1.46
N SER A 188 -10.16 -1.02 2.63
CA SER A 188 -9.79 -0.27 3.84
C SER A 188 -8.32 0.18 3.77
N GLY A 189 -7.76 0.62 4.90
CA GLY A 189 -6.48 1.28 5.01
C GLY A 189 -5.23 0.41 4.91
N VAL A 190 -4.16 1.05 4.42
CA VAL A 190 -2.74 0.68 4.42
C VAL A 190 -2.43 -0.81 4.33
N THR A 191 -2.50 -1.57 5.43
CA THR A 191 -2.19 -3.01 5.39
C THR A 191 -3.20 -3.84 4.60
N ALA A 192 -4.40 -3.31 4.32
CA ALA A 192 -5.38 -3.93 3.42
C ALA A 192 -4.86 -4.08 1.97
N SER A 193 -3.85 -3.31 1.56
CA SER A 193 -3.19 -3.43 0.26
C SER A 193 -2.62 -4.85 0.02
N ILE A 194 -2.10 -5.52 1.05
CA ILE A 194 -1.55 -6.89 0.93
C ILE A 194 -2.64 -7.93 0.64
N PRO A 195 -3.68 -8.13 1.49
CA PRO A 195 -4.73 -9.10 1.22
C PRO A 195 -5.53 -8.77 -0.04
N PHE A 196 -5.72 -7.48 -0.38
CA PHE A 196 -6.30 -7.09 -1.66
C PHE A 196 -5.44 -7.54 -2.85
N SER A 197 -4.14 -7.31 -2.80
CA SER A 197 -3.22 -7.71 -3.88
C SER A 197 -3.16 -9.23 -4.03
N LEU A 198 -3.17 -9.98 -2.92
CA LEU A 198 -3.24 -11.45 -2.96
C LEU A 198 -4.59 -11.94 -3.51
N ALA A 199 -5.70 -11.27 -3.20
CA ALA A 199 -7.01 -11.59 -3.77
C ALA A 199 -7.06 -11.31 -5.29
N LEU A 200 -6.38 -10.27 -5.79
CA LEU A 200 -6.22 -10.05 -7.22
C LEU A 200 -5.39 -11.17 -7.87
N VAL A 201 -4.27 -11.56 -7.25
CA VAL A 201 -3.46 -12.68 -7.73
C VAL A 201 -4.27 -13.97 -7.79
N GLU A 202 -5.09 -14.24 -6.77
CA GLU A 202 -5.98 -15.41 -6.74
C GLU A 202 -7.04 -15.37 -7.85
N SER A 203 -7.66 -14.21 -8.08
CA SER A 203 -8.68 -14.04 -9.11
C SER A 203 -8.14 -14.21 -10.54
N ILE A 204 -6.91 -13.77 -10.79
CA ILE A 204 -6.29 -13.79 -12.12
C ILE A 204 -5.45 -15.06 -12.35
N GLY A 205 -4.58 -15.40 -11.40
CA GLY A 205 -3.61 -16.49 -11.49
C GLY A 205 -3.97 -17.77 -10.73
N GLY A 206 -5.10 -17.77 -10.01
CA GLY A 206 -5.57 -18.89 -9.21
C GLY A 206 -4.93 -19.01 -7.82
N GLU A 207 -5.57 -19.81 -6.96
CA GLU A 207 -5.20 -19.99 -5.55
C GLU A 207 -3.74 -20.43 -5.35
N LYS A 208 -3.23 -21.33 -6.22
CA LYS A 208 -1.84 -21.81 -6.15
C LYS A 208 -0.83 -20.67 -6.26
N LYS A 209 -1.02 -19.75 -7.22
CA LYS A 209 -0.13 -18.61 -7.41
C LYS A 209 -0.26 -17.61 -6.26
N ALA A 210 -1.49 -17.39 -5.76
CA ALA A 210 -1.69 -16.54 -4.59
C ALA A 210 -1.02 -17.09 -3.33
N MET A 211 -1.07 -18.40 -3.09
CA MET A 211 -0.36 -19.06 -1.98
C MET A 211 1.16 -18.96 -2.13
N GLU A 212 1.69 -19.09 -3.33
CA GLU A 212 3.12 -18.92 -3.61
C GLU A 212 3.60 -17.51 -3.21
N ILE A 213 2.90 -16.48 -3.67
CA ILE A 213 3.24 -15.09 -3.34
C ILE A 213 2.96 -14.78 -1.86
N GLY A 214 1.88 -15.30 -1.29
CA GLY A 214 1.59 -15.20 0.14
C GLY A 214 2.74 -15.76 0.98
N ASN A 215 3.25 -16.95 0.64
CA ASN A 215 4.39 -17.56 1.32
C ASN A 215 5.68 -16.74 1.21
N GLU A 216 5.93 -16.09 0.08
CA GLU A 216 7.03 -15.16 -0.13
C GLU A 216 6.92 -13.95 0.82
N LEU A 217 5.73 -13.36 0.93
CA LEU A 217 5.46 -12.21 1.79
C LEU A 217 5.35 -12.57 3.28
N GLY A 218 5.18 -13.86 3.61
CA GLY A 218 4.93 -14.37 4.96
C GLY A 218 3.47 -14.26 5.40
N VAL A 219 2.55 -14.19 4.43
CA VAL A 219 1.11 -14.07 4.62
C VAL A 219 0.45 -15.37 4.18
N SER A 220 -0.06 -16.14 5.14
CA SER A 220 -0.67 -17.46 4.91
C SER A 220 -2.18 -17.41 4.68
N HIS A 221 -2.82 -16.26 4.91
CA HIS A 221 -4.26 -16.08 4.79
C HIS A 221 -4.57 -14.69 4.24
N TRP A 222 -5.66 -14.55 3.49
CA TRP A 222 -6.18 -13.27 3.01
C TRP A 222 -7.67 -13.42 2.75
N ASP A 223 -8.46 -12.49 3.29
CA ASP A 223 -9.90 -12.41 3.06
C ASP A 223 -10.41 -10.97 3.15
N SER A 224 -11.67 -10.80 2.76
CA SER A 224 -12.39 -9.52 2.80
C SER A 224 -12.84 -9.10 4.19
N THR A 225 -12.73 -9.97 5.20
CA THR A 225 -13.24 -9.68 6.55
C THR A 225 -12.31 -8.71 7.27
N HIS A 226 -12.89 -7.69 7.90
CA HIS A 226 -12.15 -6.71 8.66
C HIS A 226 -12.92 -6.36 9.93
N ASP A 227 -12.21 -5.89 10.94
CA ASP A 227 -12.81 -5.39 12.17
C ASP A 227 -12.34 -3.95 12.34
N SER A 228 -13.00 -3.05 11.60
CA SER A 228 -12.65 -1.62 11.59
C SER A 228 -12.93 -0.96 12.93
N GLU A 229 -13.84 -1.53 13.73
CA GLU A 229 -14.26 -0.98 15.02
C GLU A 229 -13.17 -1.09 16.10
N LYS A 230 -12.19 -2.00 15.90
CA LYS A 230 -10.98 -2.05 16.74
C LYS A 230 -10.13 -0.78 16.66
N PHE A 231 -10.22 -0.03 15.57
CA PHE A 231 -9.42 1.16 15.35
C PHE A 231 -10.23 2.42 15.67
N HIS A 232 -9.75 3.19 16.64
CA HIS A 232 -10.38 4.43 17.04
C HIS A 232 -9.32 5.42 17.52
N LEU A 233 -9.41 6.66 17.03
CA LEU A 233 -8.67 7.80 17.57
C LEU A 233 -9.32 8.23 18.90
N GLY A 234 -8.90 7.58 19.98
CA GLY A 234 -9.24 8.00 21.33
C GLY A 234 -8.38 9.17 21.80
N TRP A 235 -8.77 9.77 22.94
CA TRP A 235 -8.02 10.84 23.60
C TRP A 235 -6.55 10.45 23.88
N LYS A 236 -6.27 9.17 24.17
CA LYS A 236 -4.91 8.66 24.39
C LYS A 236 -4.04 8.71 23.13
N GLN A 237 -4.60 8.41 21.96
CA GLN A 237 -3.91 8.45 20.67
C GLN A 237 -3.66 9.89 20.23
N TYR A 238 -4.64 10.78 20.42
CA TYR A 238 -4.46 12.23 20.19
C TYR A 238 -3.35 12.81 21.08
N LEU A 239 -3.36 12.50 22.38
CA LEU A 239 -2.28 12.91 23.29
C LEU A 239 -0.92 12.32 22.89
N THR A 240 -0.89 11.11 22.35
CA THR A 240 0.35 10.48 21.85
C THR A 240 0.87 11.22 20.62
N ALA A 241 0.00 11.53 19.64
CA ALA A 241 0.37 12.33 18.47
C ALA A 241 0.88 13.72 18.87
N ALA A 242 0.15 14.42 19.75
CA ALA A 242 0.55 15.75 20.25
C ALA A 242 1.88 15.69 21.03
N LYS A 243 2.06 14.72 21.93
CA LYS A 243 3.31 14.53 22.68
C LYS A 243 4.49 14.22 21.74
N ASN A 244 4.27 13.40 20.71
CA ASN A 244 5.31 13.04 19.75
C ASN A 244 5.72 14.25 18.89
N LEU A 245 4.76 15.07 18.46
CA LEU A 245 5.02 16.32 17.72
C LEU A 245 5.74 17.38 18.57
N ILE A 246 5.38 17.53 19.86
CA ILE A 246 6.00 18.51 20.77
C ILE A 246 7.42 18.08 21.20
N ALA A 247 7.75 16.79 21.10
CA ALA A 247 9.08 16.26 21.39
C ALA A 247 10.08 16.42 20.22
N PHE A 248 10.00 17.51 19.44
CA PHE A 248 10.82 17.75 18.25
C PHE A 248 12.34 17.75 18.52
N TRP A 249 12.75 18.05 19.76
CA TRP A 249 14.15 17.95 20.24
C TRP A 249 14.72 16.52 20.17
N SER A 250 13.87 15.51 20.00
CA SER A 250 14.24 14.09 19.86
C SER A 250 13.86 13.51 18.49
N TYR A 251 13.59 14.35 17.49
CA TYR A 251 13.21 13.91 16.16
C TYR A 251 14.39 13.24 15.43
N GLU A 252 14.15 12.06 14.87
CA GLU A 252 15.20 11.22 14.28
C GLU A 252 15.04 11.02 12.77
N THR A 253 16.18 10.87 12.10
CA THR A 253 16.26 10.44 10.71
C THR A 253 16.77 9.00 10.69
N ILE A 254 15.88 8.08 10.31
CA ILE A 254 16.19 6.65 10.13
C ILE A 254 16.67 6.46 8.70
N GLY A 255 17.94 6.17 8.54
CA GLY A 255 18.52 5.83 7.24
C GLY A 255 18.28 4.36 6.92
N ILE A 256 17.57 4.06 5.83
CA ILE A 256 17.36 2.69 5.36
C ILE A 256 18.31 2.44 4.20
N PHE A 257 19.24 1.49 4.37
CA PHE A 257 20.18 1.15 3.32
C PHE A 257 19.48 0.39 2.18
N ILE A 258 19.62 0.90 0.95
CA ILE A 258 19.04 0.31 -0.25
C ILE A 258 20.13 -0.22 -1.20
N TYR A 259 19.82 -1.33 -1.87
CA TYR A 259 20.72 -2.02 -2.79
C TYR A 259 19.93 -2.67 -3.94
N ASP A 260 20.59 -2.93 -5.08
CA ASP A 260 19.93 -3.54 -6.24
C ASP A 260 19.28 -4.89 -5.90
N GLY A 261 18.01 -5.02 -6.27
CA GLY A 261 17.18 -6.18 -5.96
C GLY A 261 16.62 -6.21 -4.54
N ILE A 262 16.70 -5.12 -3.78
CA ILE A 262 16.00 -5.01 -2.48
C ILE A 262 14.49 -5.26 -2.64
N ASP A 263 13.89 -5.89 -1.63
CA ASP A 263 12.44 -6.09 -1.58
C ASP A 263 11.74 -4.74 -1.32
N GLU A 264 11.10 -4.18 -2.37
CA GLU A 264 10.42 -2.89 -2.28
C GLU A 264 9.22 -2.90 -1.33
N ILE A 265 8.59 -4.05 -1.11
CA ILE A 265 7.45 -4.18 -0.20
C ILE A 265 7.95 -4.09 1.25
N SER A 266 9.02 -4.81 1.59
CA SER A 266 9.68 -4.67 2.89
C SER A 266 10.16 -3.23 3.12
N LEU A 267 10.81 -2.62 2.12
CA LEU A 267 11.26 -1.23 2.19
C LEU A 267 10.10 -0.26 2.47
N ALA A 268 9.00 -0.38 1.73
CA ALA A 268 7.83 0.46 1.90
C ALA A 268 7.23 0.32 3.31
N LEU A 269 7.04 -0.92 3.80
CA LEU A 269 6.46 -1.17 5.13
C LEU A 269 7.33 -0.63 6.27
N VAL A 270 8.66 -0.82 6.18
CA VAL A 270 9.61 -0.33 7.18
C VAL A 270 9.64 1.20 7.20
N ALA A 271 9.76 1.83 6.02
CA ALA A 271 9.83 3.27 5.90
C ALA A 271 8.54 3.97 6.34
N ASP A 272 7.39 3.41 5.98
CA ASP A 272 6.08 3.91 6.38
C ASP A 272 5.90 3.83 7.90
N ALA A 273 6.18 2.66 8.51
CA ALA A 273 6.07 2.47 9.95
C ALA A 273 6.92 3.47 10.75
N TYR A 274 8.19 3.68 10.37
CA TYR A 274 9.04 4.67 11.03
C TYR A 274 8.54 6.11 10.84
N SER A 275 8.04 6.44 9.65
CA SER A 275 7.59 7.81 9.34
C SER A 275 6.26 8.17 10.01
N ARG A 276 5.45 7.16 10.41
CA ARG A 276 4.19 7.35 11.17
C ARG A 276 4.36 7.46 12.69
N THR A 277 5.59 7.41 13.21
CA THR A 277 5.84 7.56 14.65
C THR A 277 5.62 9.00 15.15
N TYR A 278 5.70 9.97 14.24
CA TYR A 278 5.81 11.41 14.52
C TYR A 278 7.05 11.79 15.36
N LYS A 279 7.97 10.85 15.56
CA LYS A 279 9.27 11.05 16.19
C LYS A 279 10.42 10.78 15.24
N SER A 280 10.14 10.25 14.05
CA SER A 280 11.14 10.01 13.04
C SER A 280 10.60 10.20 11.63
N LYS A 281 11.53 10.39 10.69
CA LYS A 281 11.34 10.13 9.26
C LYS A 281 12.25 8.99 8.82
N ALA A 282 11.79 8.17 7.89
CA ALA A 282 12.67 7.27 7.15
C ALA A 282 13.24 8.00 5.93
N VAL A 283 14.50 7.74 5.57
CA VAL A 283 15.13 8.19 4.33
C VAL A 283 15.90 7.03 3.71
N THR A 284 16.06 7.00 2.40
CA THR A 284 16.88 5.99 1.72
C THR A 284 18.34 6.42 1.64
N ILE A 285 19.24 5.46 1.83
CA ILE A 285 20.69 5.65 1.72
C ILE A 285 21.24 4.59 0.78
N SER A 286 22.05 5.00 -0.18
CA SER A 286 22.81 4.10 -1.04
C SER A 286 24.29 4.50 -1.04
N SER A 287 25.16 3.54 -1.30
CA SER A 287 26.62 3.73 -1.28
C SER A 287 27.16 4.49 -2.50
N SER A 288 26.42 4.54 -3.62
CA SER A 288 26.92 5.16 -4.87
C SER A 288 25.86 5.44 -5.94
N GLN A 289 24.65 4.89 -5.81
CA GLN A 289 23.60 5.00 -6.82
C GLN A 289 22.57 6.06 -6.44
N VAL A 290 22.27 6.96 -7.37
CA VAL A 290 21.14 7.92 -7.24
C VAL A 290 19.81 7.18 -7.25
N THR A 291 19.74 6.08 -8.01
CA THR A 291 18.53 5.27 -8.17
C THR A 291 18.88 3.80 -8.07
N VAL A 292 18.09 3.04 -7.30
CA VAL A 292 18.26 1.59 -7.10
C VAL A 292 17.08 0.86 -7.74
N ILE A 293 17.38 -0.20 -8.49
CA ILE A 293 16.34 -1.06 -9.09
C ILE A 293 15.99 -2.16 -8.10
N THR A 294 14.73 -2.19 -7.68
CA THR A 294 14.22 -3.17 -6.69
C THR A 294 13.87 -4.51 -7.33
N LYS A 295 13.51 -5.50 -6.50
CA LYS A 295 13.17 -6.86 -6.92
C LYS A 295 12.08 -6.91 -8.01
N SER A 296 11.09 -6.03 -7.95
CA SER A 296 10.03 -5.93 -8.97
C SER A 296 10.29 -4.92 -10.09
N GLY A 297 11.48 -4.33 -10.13
CA GLY A 297 11.91 -3.41 -11.17
C GLY A 297 11.44 -1.96 -11.00
N ILE A 298 10.85 -1.60 -9.84
CA ILE A 298 10.59 -0.18 -9.53
C ILE A 298 11.91 0.48 -9.09
N GLN A 299 12.08 1.73 -9.48
CA GLN A 299 13.29 2.51 -9.27
C GLN A 299 13.10 3.43 -8.07
N PHE A 300 13.77 3.15 -6.95
CA PHE A 300 13.76 4.06 -5.78
C PHE A 300 14.88 5.08 -5.91
N VAL A 301 14.57 6.34 -5.62
CA VAL A 301 15.52 7.44 -5.57
C VAL A 301 16.13 7.49 -4.16
N SER A 302 17.46 7.51 -4.08
CA SER A 302 18.20 7.69 -2.83
C SER A 302 18.06 9.13 -2.34
N ASP A 303 17.74 9.33 -1.06
CA ASP A 303 17.70 10.66 -0.44
C ASP A 303 19.11 11.23 -0.21
N SER A 304 20.14 10.38 -0.10
CA SER A 304 21.52 10.80 0.19
C SER A 304 22.48 10.71 -1.00
N GLN A 305 23.15 11.82 -1.30
CA GLN A 305 24.54 11.86 -1.77
C GLN A 305 25.38 12.47 -0.63
N GLU A 306 26.36 11.73 -0.10
CA GLU A 306 27.45 12.04 0.86
C GLU A 306 27.17 12.91 2.12
N ASN A 307 26.29 13.93 2.09
CA ASN A 307 26.05 14.90 3.17
C ASN A 307 24.95 14.52 4.20
N LEU A 308 24.08 13.54 3.90
CA LEU A 308 23.08 13.07 4.88
C LEU A 308 23.66 12.09 5.92
N SER A 309 24.87 11.57 5.69
CA SER A 309 25.58 10.69 6.64
C SER A 309 25.73 11.33 8.03
N ASN A 310 25.85 12.66 8.12
CA ASN A 310 25.95 13.41 9.37
C ASN A 310 24.58 13.67 10.05
N GLN A 311 23.46 13.51 9.34
CA GLN A 311 22.10 13.73 9.90
C GLN A 311 21.37 12.43 10.24
N VAL A 312 21.81 11.31 9.68
CA VAL A 312 21.25 9.99 9.96
C VAL A 312 21.81 9.50 11.29
N GLN A 313 20.98 9.50 12.33
CA GLN A 313 21.42 9.02 13.63
C GLN A 313 21.49 7.49 13.68
N ASN A 314 20.69 6.80 12.86
CA ASN A 314 20.53 5.35 12.92
C ASN A 314 20.35 4.74 11.53
N LEU A 315 21.08 3.65 11.28
CA LEU A 315 21.01 2.88 10.05
C LEU A 315 20.18 1.61 10.27
N LYS A 316 19.23 1.37 9.37
CA LYS A 316 18.43 0.15 9.28
C LYS A 316 18.80 -0.57 7.99
N GLU A 317 19.16 -1.84 8.13
CA GLU A 317 19.32 -2.75 6.99
C GLU A 317 18.09 -3.64 6.89
N ILE A 318 17.66 -3.90 5.65
CA ILE A 318 16.61 -4.87 5.34
C ILE A 318 17.31 -6.11 4.76
N PRO A 319 17.31 -7.25 5.45
CA PRO A 319 17.96 -8.46 4.98
C PRO A 319 17.31 -9.03 3.71
N LYS A 320 18.12 -9.58 2.81
CA LYS A 320 17.67 -10.15 1.52
C LYS A 320 16.62 -11.27 1.62
N ASN A 321 16.61 -11.99 2.74
CA ASN A 321 15.83 -13.23 2.89
C ASN A 321 14.70 -13.10 3.92
N THR A 322 14.45 -11.91 4.48
CA THR A 322 13.32 -11.72 5.39
C THR A 322 12.05 -11.47 4.60
N LYS A 323 10.94 -12.02 5.10
CA LYS A 323 9.61 -11.82 4.52
C LYS A 323 9.08 -10.44 4.91
N ALA A 324 8.39 -9.76 4.00
CA ALA A 324 7.87 -8.41 4.23
C ALA A 324 6.97 -8.28 5.49
N SER A 325 6.12 -9.28 5.76
CA SER A 325 5.31 -9.30 6.99
C SER A 325 6.15 -9.39 8.27
N GLN A 326 7.25 -10.15 8.25
CA GLN A 326 8.17 -10.26 9.38
C GLN A 326 8.93 -8.96 9.60
N GLU A 327 9.40 -8.30 8.53
CA GLU A 327 10.07 -7.00 8.64
C GLU A 327 9.17 -5.92 9.25
N LEU A 328 7.88 -5.91 8.93
CA LEU A 328 6.91 -5.01 9.58
C LEU A 328 6.80 -5.29 11.09
N ILE A 329 6.69 -6.57 11.48
CA ILE A 329 6.60 -6.98 12.89
C ILE A 329 7.86 -6.61 13.67
N ASP A 330 9.02 -6.86 13.08
CA ASP A 330 10.32 -6.55 13.67
C ASP A 330 10.49 -5.04 13.82
N THR A 331 10.06 -4.27 12.82
CA THR A 331 10.06 -2.80 12.86
C THR A 331 9.13 -2.25 13.94
N LEU A 332 7.92 -2.79 14.09
CA LEU A 332 7.00 -2.40 15.17
C LEU A 332 7.60 -2.70 16.56
N SER A 333 8.33 -3.81 16.69
CA SER A 333 9.04 -4.19 17.92
C SER A 333 10.22 -3.26 18.20
N GLU A 334 10.96 -2.86 17.16
CA GLU A 334 11.99 -1.81 17.26
C GLU A 334 11.41 -0.48 17.71
N ILE A 335 10.30 -0.03 17.11
CA ILE A 335 9.58 1.20 17.48
C ILE A 335 9.15 1.16 18.95
N GLU A 336 8.66 0.02 19.46
CA GLU A 336 8.33 -0.11 20.88
C GLU A 336 9.55 0.02 21.79
N ARG A 337 10.66 -0.66 21.48
CA ARG A 337 11.90 -0.53 22.27
C ARG A 337 12.42 0.91 22.30
N ARG A 338 12.21 1.62 21.19
CA ARG A 338 12.80 2.94 20.94
C ARG A 338 11.95 4.10 21.44
N TYR A 339 10.64 4.03 21.18
CA TYR A 339 9.69 5.11 21.42
C TYR A 339 8.57 4.72 22.39
N GLY A 340 8.59 3.49 22.91
CA GLY A 340 7.62 2.95 23.86
C GLY A 340 6.40 2.30 23.20
N MET A 341 5.72 1.47 23.97
CA MET A 341 4.53 0.70 23.54
C MET A 341 3.41 1.59 22.98
N LEU A 342 3.18 2.78 23.54
CA LEU A 342 2.15 3.71 23.04
C LEU A 342 2.44 4.18 21.61
N THR A 343 3.71 4.39 21.25
CA THR A 343 4.09 4.77 19.88
C THR A 343 3.90 3.60 18.93
N LYS A 344 4.27 2.38 19.32
CA LYS A 344 3.98 1.16 18.53
C LYS A 344 2.48 1.00 18.28
N GLN A 345 1.65 1.15 19.32
CA GLN A 345 0.18 1.08 19.19
C GLN A 345 -0.36 2.17 18.27
N PHE A 346 0.17 3.40 18.36
CA PHE A 346 -0.21 4.50 17.48
C PHE A 346 0.16 4.25 16.01
N VAL A 347 1.36 3.74 15.73
CA VAL A 347 1.79 3.38 14.37
C VAL A 347 0.94 2.23 13.83
N ALA A 348 0.79 1.15 14.59
CA ALA A 348 0.02 -0.01 14.14
C ALA A 348 -1.45 0.33 13.86
N MET A 349 -2.07 1.20 14.66
CA MET A 349 -3.42 1.71 14.41
C MET A 349 -3.51 2.45 13.07
N GLN A 350 -2.56 3.34 12.76
CA GLN A 350 -2.53 4.06 11.49
C GLN A 350 -2.33 3.14 10.29
N LEU A 351 -1.60 2.04 10.46
CA LEU A 351 -1.39 1.04 9.42
C LEU A 351 -2.56 0.03 9.29
N GLU A 352 -3.60 0.13 10.14
CA GLU A 352 -4.63 -0.91 10.33
C GLU A 352 -4.05 -2.30 10.71
N PHE A 353 -2.88 -2.32 11.34
CA PHE A 353 -2.20 -3.54 11.77
C PHE A 353 -2.66 -3.98 13.16
N SER A 354 -3.20 -5.19 13.27
CA SER A 354 -3.60 -5.76 14.57
C SER A 354 -2.37 -6.25 15.34
N ILE A 355 -2.00 -5.55 16.41
CA ILE A 355 -1.02 -6.06 17.38
C ILE A 355 -1.71 -7.15 18.22
N GLN A 356 -1.22 -8.39 18.16
CA GLN A 356 -1.62 -9.40 19.14
C GLN A 356 -1.11 -8.96 20.53
N GLN A 357 -2.02 -8.86 21.50
CA GLN A 357 -1.70 -8.46 22.87
C GLN A 357 -0.97 -9.57 23.63
#